data_AF-A0A640KLJ8-F1
#
_entry.id   AF-A0A640KLJ8-F1
#
_cell.length_a   1.000
_cell.length_b   1.000
_cell.length_c   1.000
_cell.angle_alpha   90.00
_cell.angle_beta   90.00
_cell.angle_gamma   90.00
#
_symmetry.space_group_name_H-M   'P 1'
#
loop_
_entity.id
_entity.type
_entity.pdbx_description
1 polymer ?
#
loop_
_entity_poly.entity_id
_entity_poly.type
_entity_poly.pdbx_seq_one_letter_code
_entity_poly.pdbx_strand_id
1 'polypeptide(L)'
;MSPVAAHQFKLNALFRVLAFLDNTGSQAFDLGAEIDEDGNFRNPQRVFAADTAITGVLTASLDALRSNVRRLFTDAAEQHALLAVLGTGAPEPSTKTPLWTTTTPSSLPLEESGAAQVDLRSNEPLRQQESSSVLLSSALANTPWSKAVLCPTSLAHYADSVENEIPIHLLVRLREVLNIPASPSCCCSCSPFVEQFFIDGLDEWLRRCPIDEVKRVILACGVQPTVLEATFIQQQQAADPQGSALPDILADFVVDVVFPVPAQAGETTANAPSTATADGLQDWIILSFEKNHEVVDVEDENTSANGQSESSNSSDTNSQGERKRPRTDNTHPSANDRDSLGTWEPTDGEEVLTAGNIDRYLLECPQRIPKEILREKRKPISDASITEFELNHHYTATELKKLVKESLGAMTASQATDFMQCPVTDSQVRQAARLTRKAQFVAWILSLRKAAVQQRPRE
;
A
#
# COMPACT_ATOMS: atom_id res chain seq x y z
N MET A 1 -13.17 12.86 -21.06
CA MET A 1 -12.24 11.74 -20.81
C MET A 1 -12.66 11.13 -19.49
N SER A 2 -13.01 9.85 -19.47
CA SER A 2 -13.46 9.19 -18.25
C SER A 2 -12.23 8.93 -17.39
N PRO A 3 -12.24 9.26 -16.09
CA PRO A 3 -11.12 8.93 -15.23
C PRO A 3 -10.94 7.41 -15.17
N VAL A 4 -9.70 6.97 -15.26
CA VAL A 4 -9.30 5.57 -15.05
C VAL A 4 -9.60 5.23 -13.58
N ALA A 5 -10.50 4.28 -13.34
CA ALA A 5 -10.96 3.94 -11.99
C ALA A 5 -10.17 2.74 -11.43
N ALA A 6 -9.75 2.82 -10.17
CA ALA A 6 -8.96 1.76 -9.52
C ALA A 6 -9.68 0.40 -9.51
N HIS A 7 -11.00 0.40 -9.34
CA HIS A 7 -11.81 -0.81 -9.47
C HIS A 7 -11.63 -1.56 -10.80
N GLN A 8 -11.23 -0.91 -11.90
CA GLN A 8 -10.94 -1.57 -13.19
C GLN A 8 -9.73 -2.51 -13.09
N PHE A 9 -8.77 -2.19 -12.23
CA PHE A 9 -7.52 -2.94 -12.03
C PHE A 9 -7.49 -3.73 -10.72
N LYS A 10 -8.62 -3.87 -10.01
CA LYS A 10 -8.66 -4.55 -8.70
C LYS A 10 -8.12 -5.99 -8.71
N LEU A 11 -8.22 -6.66 -9.87
CA LEU A 11 -7.75 -8.03 -10.10
C LEU A 11 -6.33 -8.10 -10.68
N ASN A 12 -5.65 -6.97 -10.85
CA ASN A 12 -4.31 -6.90 -11.43
C ASN A 12 -3.26 -6.92 -10.32
N ALA A 13 -2.47 -7.99 -10.24
CA ALA A 13 -1.50 -8.18 -9.16
C ALA A 13 -0.45 -7.06 -9.08
N LEU A 14 0.04 -6.55 -10.22
CA LEU A 14 0.98 -5.42 -10.25
C LEU A 14 0.33 -4.15 -9.71
N PHE A 15 -0.91 -3.85 -10.11
CA PHE A 15 -1.64 -2.71 -9.57
C PHE A 15 -1.89 -2.85 -8.07
N ARG A 16 -2.20 -4.05 -7.55
CA ARG A 16 -2.37 -4.27 -6.11
C ARG A 16 -1.09 -3.96 -5.33
N VAL A 17 0.07 -4.37 -5.85
CA VAL A 17 1.37 -4.03 -5.24
C VAL A 17 1.61 -2.51 -5.31
N LEU A 18 1.36 -1.86 -6.43
CA LEU A 18 1.50 -0.39 -6.56
C LEU A 18 0.57 0.36 -5.59
N ALA A 19 -0.69 -0.06 -5.50
CA ALA A 19 -1.68 0.52 -4.58
C ALA A 19 -1.29 0.27 -3.12
N PHE A 20 -0.74 -0.90 -2.79
CA PHE A 20 -0.20 -1.19 -1.47
C PHE A 20 0.99 -0.29 -1.11
N LEU A 21 1.94 -0.11 -2.02
CA LEU A 21 3.09 0.76 -1.81
C LEU A 21 2.68 2.23 -1.65
N ASP A 22 1.64 2.68 -2.35
CA ASP A 22 1.05 4.01 -2.20
C ASP A 22 0.34 4.18 -0.86
N ASN A 23 -0.54 3.23 -0.51
CA ASN A 23 -1.27 3.23 0.76
C ASN A 23 -0.33 3.21 1.98
N THR A 24 0.80 2.50 1.89
CA THR A 24 1.80 2.43 2.97
C THR A 24 2.77 3.60 2.98
N GLY A 25 2.73 4.47 1.96
CA GLY A 25 3.66 5.58 1.78
C GLY A 25 5.08 5.16 1.37
N SER A 26 5.27 3.91 0.94
CA SER A 26 6.55 3.38 0.46
C SER A 26 6.90 3.93 -0.92
N GLN A 27 5.89 4.16 -1.77
CA GLN A 27 6.04 4.80 -3.07
C GLN A 27 4.73 5.44 -3.51
N ALA A 28 4.76 6.72 -3.85
CA ALA A 28 3.58 7.40 -4.38
C ALA A 28 3.20 6.89 -5.78
N PHE A 29 1.91 6.64 -6.02
CA PHE A 29 1.38 6.21 -7.31
C PHE A 29 0.03 6.90 -7.59
N ASP A 30 -0.01 7.71 -8.65
CA ASP A 30 -1.24 8.38 -9.12
C ASP A 30 -1.76 7.68 -10.38
N LEU A 31 -2.88 6.96 -10.22
CA LEU A 31 -3.47 6.18 -11.31
C LEU A 31 -3.88 7.07 -12.50
N GLY A 32 -4.43 8.26 -12.25
CA GLY A 32 -4.90 9.15 -13.32
C GLY A 32 -3.76 9.83 -14.08
N ALA A 33 -2.64 10.09 -13.40
CA ALA A 33 -1.47 10.72 -14.00
C ALA A 33 -0.50 9.73 -14.66
N GLU A 34 -0.44 8.49 -14.19
CA GLU A 34 0.55 7.51 -14.65
C GLU A 34 -0.02 6.48 -15.64
N ILE A 35 -1.35 6.27 -15.69
CA ILE A 35 -2.01 5.28 -16.56
C ILE A 35 -2.92 5.97 -17.58
N ASP A 36 -2.96 5.45 -18.81
CA ASP A 36 -3.91 5.87 -19.85
C ASP A 36 -5.20 5.01 -19.87
N GLU A 37 -6.15 5.38 -20.73
CA GLU A 37 -7.45 4.69 -20.83
C GLU A 37 -7.31 3.21 -21.27
N ASP A 38 -6.20 2.86 -21.93
CA ASP A 38 -5.89 1.50 -22.39
C ASP A 38 -5.13 0.68 -21.33
N GLY A 39 -4.80 1.28 -20.17
CA GLY A 39 -4.06 0.63 -19.10
C GLY A 39 -2.53 0.62 -19.31
N ASN A 40 -2.01 1.45 -20.22
CA ASN A 40 -0.57 1.59 -20.43
C ASN A 40 0.04 2.65 -19.52
N PHE A 41 1.29 2.44 -19.11
CA PHE A 41 2.05 3.44 -18.36
C PHE A 41 2.44 4.59 -19.27
N ARG A 42 2.10 5.82 -18.87
CA ARG A 42 2.49 7.04 -19.59
C ARG A 42 3.99 7.30 -19.48
N ASN A 43 4.57 7.06 -18.29
CA ASN A 43 6.00 7.25 -18.01
C ASN A 43 6.56 6.08 -17.19
N PRO A 44 6.72 4.88 -17.79
CA PRO A 44 7.18 3.70 -17.04
C PRO A 44 8.55 3.91 -16.38
N GLN A 45 9.44 4.69 -16.98
CA GLN A 45 10.77 4.97 -16.42
C GLN A 45 10.72 5.75 -15.10
N ARG A 46 9.63 6.50 -14.86
CA ARG A 46 9.40 7.22 -13.60
C ARG A 46 8.87 6.29 -12.52
N VAL A 47 7.88 5.45 -12.87
CA VAL A 47 7.24 4.52 -11.93
C VAL A 47 8.20 3.41 -11.51
N PHE A 48 9.03 2.93 -12.44
CA PHE A 48 9.98 1.82 -12.26
C PHE A 48 11.44 2.31 -12.28
N ALA A 49 11.71 3.50 -11.73
CA ALA A 49 13.09 3.95 -11.55
C ALA A 49 13.84 3.04 -10.56
N ALA A 50 15.17 3.00 -10.64
CA ALA A 50 16.00 2.03 -9.92
C ALA A 50 15.92 2.15 -8.38
N ASP A 51 15.57 3.33 -7.87
CA ASP A 51 15.46 3.68 -6.45
C ASP A 51 14.04 3.57 -5.89
N THR A 52 13.09 3.08 -6.69
CA THR A 52 11.69 2.95 -6.28
C THR A 52 11.41 1.63 -5.56
N ALA A 53 10.46 1.64 -4.63
CA ALA A 53 10.07 0.45 -3.89
C ALA A 53 9.54 -0.66 -4.81
N ILE A 54 8.78 -0.32 -5.85
CA ILE A 54 8.27 -1.30 -6.82
C ILE A 54 9.39 -2.00 -7.57
N THR A 55 10.45 -1.29 -7.95
CA THR A 55 11.64 -1.91 -8.57
C THR A 55 12.33 -2.85 -7.59
N GLY A 56 12.37 -2.49 -6.30
CA GLY A 56 12.82 -3.37 -5.22
C GLY A 56 12.01 -4.67 -5.14
N VAL A 57 10.67 -4.57 -5.15
CA VAL A 57 9.77 -5.72 -5.15
C VAL A 57 9.95 -6.57 -6.40
N LEU A 58 9.96 -6.00 -7.60
CA LEU A 58 10.13 -6.73 -8.85
C LEU A 58 11.49 -7.44 -8.94
N THR A 59 12.55 -6.81 -8.43
CA THR A 59 13.88 -7.42 -8.35
C THR A 59 13.88 -8.58 -7.35
N ALA A 60 13.25 -8.41 -6.19
CA ALA A 60 13.10 -9.47 -5.21
C ALA A 60 12.26 -10.65 -5.75
N SER A 61 11.14 -10.39 -6.44
CA SER A 61 10.35 -11.41 -7.14
C SER A 61 11.19 -12.21 -8.13
N LEU A 62 11.97 -11.50 -8.95
CA LEU A 62 12.83 -12.12 -9.95
C LEU A 62 13.90 -13.01 -9.32
N ASP A 63 14.53 -12.54 -8.25
CA ASP A 63 15.54 -13.31 -7.53
C ASP A 63 14.94 -14.52 -6.79
N ALA A 64 13.76 -14.35 -6.18
CA ALA A 64 13.03 -15.43 -5.54
C ALA A 64 12.65 -16.52 -6.55
N LEU A 65 12.13 -16.14 -7.72
CA LEU A 65 11.83 -17.08 -8.80
C LEU A 65 13.08 -17.83 -9.27
N ARG A 66 14.20 -17.13 -9.48
CA ARG A 66 15.49 -17.76 -9.86
C ARG A 66 16.00 -18.72 -8.78
N SER A 67 15.87 -18.34 -7.51
CA SER A 67 16.23 -19.18 -6.38
C SER A 67 15.37 -20.44 -6.32
N ASN A 68 14.05 -20.30 -6.50
CA ASN A 68 13.11 -21.41 -6.55
C ASN A 68 13.39 -22.36 -7.73
N VAL A 69 13.71 -21.83 -8.92
CA VAL A 69 14.13 -22.65 -10.07
C VAL A 69 15.40 -23.45 -9.75
N ARG A 70 16.41 -22.83 -9.15
CA ARG A 70 17.66 -23.51 -8.75
C ARG A 70 17.44 -24.59 -7.69
N ARG A 71 16.52 -24.34 -6.76
CA ARG A 71 16.27 -25.19 -5.59
C ARG A 71 15.37 -26.37 -5.91
N LEU A 72 14.35 -26.17 -6.75
CA LEU A 72 13.25 -27.12 -6.90
C LEU A 72 13.33 -27.95 -8.19
N PHE A 73 14.02 -27.49 -9.23
CA PHE A 73 14.20 -28.27 -10.46
C PHE A 73 15.35 -29.25 -10.32
N THR A 74 15.03 -30.54 -10.42
CA THR A 74 16.02 -31.64 -10.37
C THR A 74 16.62 -31.94 -11.75
N ASP A 75 15.87 -31.69 -12.82
CA ASP A 75 16.36 -31.83 -14.20
C ASP A 75 17.24 -30.63 -14.57
N ALA A 76 18.52 -30.90 -14.84
CA ALA A 76 19.51 -29.87 -15.15
C ALA A 76 19.24 -29.16 -16.49
N ALA A 77 18.62 -29.82 -17.46
CA ALA A 77 18.27 -29.23 -18.75
C ALA A 77 17.06 -28.29 -18.61
N GLU A 78 16.02 -28.70 -17.88
CA GLU A 78 14.86 -27.84 -17.56
C GLU A 78 15.31 -26.61 -16.76
N GLN A 79 16.13 -26.83 -15.72
CA GLN A 79 16.69 -25.75 -14.90
C GLN A 79 17.53 -24.76 -15.74
N HIS A 80 18.41 -25.28 -16.60
CA HIS A 80 19.25 -24.43 -17.44
C HIS A 80 18.42 -23.65 -18.47
N ALA A 81 17.43 -24.28 -19.10
CA ALA A 81 16.53 -23.63 -20.05
C ALA A 81 15.71 -22.51 -19.39
N LEU A 82 15.20 -22.74 -18.18
CA LEU A 82 14.51 -21.71 -17.41
C LEU A 82 15.42 -20.54 -17.04
N LEU A 83 16.62 -20.81 -16.50
CA LEU A 83 17.56 -19.74 -16.15
C LEU A 83 18.08 -18.99 -17.38
N ALA A 84 18.12 -19.60 -18.55
CA ALA A 84 18.44 -18.93 -19.81
C ALA A 84 17.35 -17.92 -20.22
N VAL A 85 16.07 -18.19 -19.90
CA VAL A 85 14.94 -17.28 -20.13
C VAL A 85 14.87 -16.20 -19.05
N LEU A 86 14.95 -16.59 -17.77
CA LEU A 86 14.82 -15.68 -16.63
C LEU A 86 16.07 -14.80 -16.41
N GLY A 87 17.21 -15.21 -16.96
CA GLY A 87 18.53 -14.69 -16.63
C GLY A 87 19.03 -15.21 -15.29
N THR A 88 20.34 -15.08 -15.05
CA THR A 88 20.97 -15.61 -13.84
C THR A 88 21.13 -14.60 -12.72
N GLY A 89 20.84 -13.32 -12.96
CA GLY A 89 21.16 -12.24 -12.04
C GLY A 89 22.67 -11.97 -11.96
N ALA A 90 23.09 -11.10 -11.03
CA ALA A 90 24.51 -10.93 -10.72
C ALA A 90 25.10 -12.28 -10.27
N PRO A 91 26.35 -12.60 -10.64
CA PRO A 91 26.97 -13.84 -10.21
C PRO A 91 27.01 -13.88 -8.68
N GLU A 92 26.49 -14.97 -8.11
CA GLU A 92 26.73 -15.37 -6.72
C GLU A 92 28.20 -15.09 -6.36
N PRO A 93 28.50 -14.32 -5.30
CA PRO A 93 29.87 -14.24 -4.82
C PRO A 93 30.24 -15.65 -4.36
N SER A 94 31.07 -16.33 -5.17
CA SER A 94 31.68 -17.62 -4.87
C SER A 94 31.99 -17.70 -3.38
N THR A 95 31.27 -18.57 -2.68
CA THR A 95 31.60 -18.99 -1.32
C THR A 95 32.99 -19.62 -1.37
N LYS A 96 34.00 -18.81 -1.03
CA LYS A 96 35.29 -19.14 -0.40
C LYS A 96 36.24 -17.94 -0.54
N THR A 97 36.40 -17.21 0.56
CA THR A 97 37.67 -16.92 1.28
C THR A 97 37.54 -15.56 1.96
N PRO A 98 37.78 -15.45 3.28
CA PRO A 98 37.63 -14.19 4.01
C PRO A 98 38.81 -13.27 3.67
N LEU A 99 38.52 -12.04 3.27
CA LEU A 99 39.53 -10.99 3.14
C LEU A 99 39.27 -9.94 4.23
N TRP A 100 39.59 -10.33 5.46
CA TRP A 100 39.95 -9.41 6.52
C TRP A 100 41.45 -9.61 6.76
N THR A 101 42.27 -8.69 6.28
CA THR A 101 43.57 -8.44 6.90
C THR A 101 43.69 -6.94 7.12
N THR A 102 43.28 -6.55 8.32
CA THR A 102 43.61 -5.27 8.93
C THR A 102 45.12 -5.22 9.15
N THR A 103 45.69 -4.13 8.64
CA THR A 103 47.03 -3.62 8.84
C THR A 103 47.48 -3.67 10.30
N THR A 104 48.69 -4.15 10.56
CA THR A 104 49.49 -3.77 11.75
C THR A 104 50.98 -3.82 11.38
N PRO A 105 51.82 -2.82 11.74
CA PRO A 105 53.21 -2.72 11.30
C PRO A 105 54.23 -3.31 12.30
N SER A 106 55.47 -3.48 11.80
CA SER A 106 56.74 -3.89 12.45
C SER A 106 56.91 -5.41 12.67
N SER A 107 58.01 -6.07 12.26
CA SER A 107 59.42 -5.65 12.16
C SER A 107 60.19 -6.51 11.13
N LEU A 108 61.21 -5.94 10.47
CA LEU A 108 62.32 -6.65 9.79
C LEU A 108 63.13 -7.49 10.82
N PRO A 109 63.98 -8.49 10.44
CA PRO A 109 64.80 -8.50 9.21
C PRO A 109 65.09 -9.88 8.54
N LEU A 110 65.87 -9.76 7.44
CA LEU A 110 66.87 -10.70 6.90
C LEU A 110 66.47 -11.71 5.79
N GLU A 111 66.89 -11.33 4.57
CA GLU A 111 67.54 -12.11 3.49
C GLU A 111 67.45 -13.65 3.47
N GLU A 112 67.00 -14.22 2.33
CA GLU A 112 67.87 -15.08 1.50
C GLU A 112 67.27 -15.37 0.09
N SER A 113 68.19 -15.55 -0.85
CA SER A 113 68.07 -15.61 -2.32
C SER A 113 67.45 -16.89 -2.92
N GLY A 114 67.07 -16.79 -4.21
CA GLY A 114 67.24 -17.88 -5.22
C GLY A 114 65.93 -18.36 -5.87
N ALA A 115 65.50 -17.84 -7.02
CA ALA A 115 65.99 -18.11 -8.40
C ALA A 115 65.61 -19.49 -8.98
N ALA A 116 64.75 -19.44 -10.03
CA ALA A 116 64.76 -20.23 -11.28
C ALA A 116 64.64 -21.77 -11.21
N GLN A 117 64.15 -22.54 -12.19
CA GLN A 117 63.40 -22.44 -13.47
C GLN A 117 63.44 -23.89 -14.05
N VAL A 118 62.72 -24.18 -15.15
CA VAL A 118 62.93 -25.31 -16.10
C VAL A 118 62.18 -26.61 -15.73
N ASP A 119 61.06 -27.01 -16.35
CA ASP A 119 60.71 -27.28 -17.76
C ASP A 119 61.35 -28.57 -18.33
N LEU A 120 60.53 -29.55 -18.77
CA LEU A 120 60.71 -30.43 -19.94
C LEU A 120 59.82 -31.69 -19.91
N ARG A 121 58.76 -31.62 -20.74
CA ARG A 121 58.30 -32.58 -21.78
C ARG A 121 58.35 -34.10 -21.55
N SER A 122 57.23 -34.75 -21.88
CA SER A 122 57.15 -35.92 -22.79
C SER A 122 55.72 -36.13 -23.32
N ASN A 123 55.62 -36.52 -24.60
CA ASN A 123 54.44 -36.56 -25.48
C ASN A 123 53.73 -37.94 -25.54
N GLU A 124 52.40 -37.87 -25.75
CA GLU A 124 51.49 -38.75 -26.55
C GLU A 124 51.13 -40.18 -26.08
N PRO A 125 50.02 -40.81 -26.57
CA PRO A 125 48.71 -40.27 -26.98
C PRO A 125 47.47 -41.13 -26.54
N LEU A 126 46.27 -40.58 -26.80
CA LEU A 126 44.98 -41.28 -27.02
C LEU A 126 44.39 -42.14 -25.89
N ARG A 127 43.49 -41.52 -25.11
CA ARG A 127 42.19 -42.15 -24.82
C ARG A 127 41.09 -41.10 -24.74
N GLN A 128 40.16 -41.20 -25.66
CA GLN A 128 38.88 -40.50 -25.66
C GLN A 128 38.21 -40.69 -24.30
N GLN A 129 38.06 -39.59 -23.58
CA GLN A 129 37.06 -39.47 -22.53
C GLN A 129 36.40 -38.12 -22.76
N GLU A 130 35.21 -38.19 -23.35
CA GLU A 130 34.29 -37.08 -23.56
C GLU A 130 34.03 -36.41 -22.21
N SER A 131 34.87 -35.42 -21.90
CA SER A 131 34.61 -34.44 -20.88
C SER A 131 33.77 -33.39 -21.58
N SER A 132 32.46 -33.48 -21.43
CA SER A 132 31.51 -32.43 -21.74
C SER A 132 31.72 -31.25 -20.78
N SER A 133 32.88 -30.61 -20.85
CA SER A 133 33.09 -29.24 -20.41
C SER A 133 32.46 -28.32 -21.47
N VAL A 134 31.14 -28.40 -21.61
CA VAL A 134 30.35 -27.51 -22.47
C VAL A 134 29.97 -26.31 -21.61
N LEU A 135 30.74 -25.23 -21.80
CA LEU A 135 30.29 -23.84 -21.73
C LEU A 135 29.50 -23.42 -20.47
N LEU A 136 30.17 -23.36 -19.31
CA LEU A 136 29.78 -22.46 -18.20
C LEU A 136 30.22 -21.02 -18.51
N SER A 137 29.91 -20.50 -19.69
CA SER A 137 30.35 -19.16 -20.11
C SER A 137 29.20 -18.42 -20.79
N SER A 138 28.80 -17.34 -20.11
CA SER A 138 27.78 -16.34 -20.44
C SER A 138 26.31 -16.75 -20.30
N ALA A 139 25.86 -17.03 -19.07
CA ALA A 139 24.46 -16.76 -18.77
C ALA A 139 24.26 -15.24 -18.69
N LEU A 140 23.30 -14.70 -19.43
CA LEU A 140 23.05 -13.27 -19.51
C LEU A 140 22.43 -12.80 -18.17
N ALA A 141 23.06 -11.81 -17.52
CA ALA A 141 22.54 -11.27 -16.24
C ALA A 141 21.12 -10.70 -16.40
N ASN A 142 20.83 -10.10 -17.57
CA ASN A 142 19.55 -9.46 -17.90
C ASN A 142 19.05 -9.92 -19.27
N THR A 143 18.05 -10.79 -19.29
CA THR A 143 17.33 -11.24 -20.50
C THR A 143 16.23 -10.26 -20.92
N PRO A 144 15.73 -10.30 -22.17
CA PRO A 144 14.57 -9.51 -22.60
C PRO A 144 13.37 -9.70 -21.66
N TRP A 145 13.11 -10.95 -21.26
CA TRP A 145 12.09 -11.29 -20.27
C TRP A 145 12.29 -10.54 -18.95
N SER A 146 13.49 -10.63 -18.35
CA SER A 146 13.76 -9.95 -17.08
C SER A 146 13.61 -8.43 -17.17
N LYS A 147 13.91 -7.82 -18.33
CA LYS A 147 13.70 -6.39 -18.54
C LYS A 147 12.21 -6.04 -18.63
N ALA A 148 11.41 -6.87 -19.30
CA ALA A 148 9.97 -6.68 -19.41
C ALA A 148 9.28 -6.79 -18.04
N VAL A 149 9.75 -7.70 -17.18
CA VAL A 149 9.28 -7.84 -15.80
C VAL A 149 9.66 -6.64 -14.93
N LEU A 150 10.91 -6.17 -15.01
CA LEU A 150 11.41 -5.07 -14.17
C LEU A 150 10.93 -3.68 -14.61
N CYS A 151 10.57 -3.51 -15.89
CA CYS A 151 10.13 -2.23 -16.44
C CYS A 151 8.89 -2.44 -17.34
N PRO A 152 7.73 -2.77 -16.75
CA PRO A 152 6.55 -3.07 -17.53
C PRO A 152 5.98 -1.81 -18.20
N THR A 153 5.44 -1.99 -19.40
CA THR A 153 4.88 -0.90 -20.21
C THR A 153 3.37 -0.76 -20.05
N SER A 154 2.70 -1.78 -19.51
CA SER A 154 1.25 -1.82 -19.36
C SER A 154 0.82 -2.58 -18.12
N LEU A 155 -0.17 -2.06 -17.38
CA LEU A 155 -0.88 -2.83 -16.37
C LEU A 155 -1.74 -3.91 -17.04
N ALA A 156 -2.50 -3.54 -18.09
CA ALA A 156 -3.44 -4.43 -18.75
C ALA A 156 -2.77 -5.70 -19.31
N HIS A 157 -1.57 -5.54 -19.89
CA HIS A 157 -0.83 -6.63 -20.53
C HIS A 157 0.32 -7.20 -19.68
N TYR A 158 0.44 -6.79 -18.41
CA TYR A 158 1.58 -7.23 -17.59
C TYR A 158 1.61 -8.76 -17.45
N ALA A 159 0.48 -9.37 -17.07
CA ALA A 159 0.41 -10.81 -16.86
C ALA A 159 0.72 -11.59 -18.15
N ASP A 160 0.17 -11.13 -19.28
CA ASP A 160 0.45 -11.70 -20.59
C ASP A 160 1.93 -11.60 -20.95
N SER A 161 2.58 -10.48 -20.65
CA SER A 161 4.00 -10.26 -20.92
C SER A 161 4.88 -11.18 -20.06
N VAL A 162 4.48 -11.45 -18.81
CA VAL A 162 5.20 -12.34 -17.90
C VAL A 162 5.05 -13.80 -18.35
N GLU A 163 3.85 -14.23 -18.70
CA GLU A 163 3.54 -15.63 -19.01
C GLU A 163 3.92 -16.04 -20.44
N ASN A 164 3.60 -15.23 -21.45
CA ASN A 164 3.72 -15.63 -22.86
C ASN A 164 5.16 -15.63 -23.38
N GLU A 165 6.06 -14.90 -22.70
CA GLU A 165 7.47 -14.86 -23.03
C GLU A 165 8.24 -16.09 -22.48
N ILE A 166 7.62 -16.89 -21.60
CA ILE A 166 8.17 -18.18 -21.16
C ILE A 166 7.64 -19.28 -22.07
N PRO A 167 8.51 -20.17 -22.61
CA PRO A 167 8.05 -21.31 -23.41
C PRO A 167 7.00 -22.14 -22.64
N ILE A 168 5.86 -22.41 -23.27
CA ILE A 168 4.68 -23.02 -22.62
C ILE A 168 5.03 -24.29 -21.82
N HIS A 169 5.87 -25.17 -22.38
CA HIS A 169 6.29 -26.38 -21.68
C HIS A 169 7.06 -26.08 -20.38
N LEU A 170 7.92 -25.05 -20.37
CA LEU A 170 8.63 -24.62 -19.16
C LEU A 170 7.69 -23.93 -18.17
N LEU A 171 6.74 -23.13 -18.64
CA LEU A 171 5.73 -22.49 -17.79
C LEU A 171 4.85 -23.53 -17.07
N VAL A 172 4.43 -24.59 -17.78
CA VAL A 172 3.68 -25.71 -17.19
C VAL A 172 4.50 -26.40 -16.10
N ARG A 173 5.76 -26.75 -16.39
CA ARG A 173 6.66 -27.37 -15.42
C ARG A 173 6.90 -26.47 -14.21
N LEU A 174 7.02 -25.16 -14.44
CA LEU A 174 7.21 -24.18 -13.38
C LEU A 174 5.99 -24.04 -12.48
N ARG A 175 4.78 -24.07 -13.04
CA ARG A 175 3.54 -24.12 -12.25
C ARG A 175 3.44 -25.40 -11.42
N GLU A 176 3.78 -26.56 -11.99
CA GLU A 176 3.78 -27.84 -11.29
C GLU A 176 4.76 -27.86 -10.11
N VAL A 177 6.01 -27.43 -10.34
CA VAL A 177 7.07 -27.46 -9.33
C VAL A 177 6.82 -26.47 -8.20
N LEU A 178 6.23 -25.31 -8.50
CA LEU A 178 5.84 -24.31 -7.50
C LEU A 178 4.48 -24.62 -6.84
N ASN A 179 3.82 -25.72 -7.21
CA ASN A 179 2.47 -26.08 -6.75
C ASN A 179 1.44 -24.95 -6.96
N ILE A 180 1.57 -24.20 -8.06
CA ILE A 180 0.67 -23.10 -8.38
C ILE A 180 -0.65 -23.69 -8.89
N PRO A 181 -1.78 -23.40 -8.25
CA PRO A 181 -3.05 -23.96 -8.65
C PRO A 181 -3.48 -23.49 -10.04
N ALA A 182 -4.23 -24.33 -10.74
CA ALA A 182 -4.79 -24.00 -12.05
C ALA A 182 -5.85 -22.89 -11.99
N SER A 183 -6.36 -22.58 -10.80
CA SER A 183 -7.28 -21.46 -10.52
C SER A 183 -6.65 -20.54 -9.49
N PRO A 184 -6.93 -19.22 -9.52
CA PRO A 184 -6.36 -18.27 -8.57
C PRO A 184 -6.67 -18.68 -7.12
N SER A 185 -5.66 -18.62 -6.25
CA SER A 185 -5.83 -18.85 -4.81
C SER A 185 -6.53 -17.67 -4.16
N CYS A 186 -6.32 -16.45 -4.67
CA CYS A 186 -6.90 -15.20 -4.20
C CYS A 186 -8.16 -14.81 -5.00
N CYS A 187 -9.11 -14.13 -4.35
CA CYS A 187 -10.28 -13.51 -5.01
C CYS A 187 -9.90 -12.39 -6.00
N CYS A 188 -8.64 -11.95 -5.98
CA CYS A 188 -8.19 -10.66 -6.49
C CYS A 188 -7.08 -10.75 -7.55
N SER A 189 -6.87 -11.90 -8.20
CA SER A 189 -5.92 -12.04 -9.31
C SER A 189 -6.49 -12.80 -10.50
N CYS A 190 -6.19 -12.35 -11.71
CA CYS A 190 -6.50 -13.05 -12.96
C CYS A 190 -5.39 -14.03 -13.41
N SER A 191 -4.21 -14.01 -12.79
CA SER A 191 -3.09 -14.91 -13.10
C SER A 191 -2.51 -15.50 -11.81
N PRO A 192 -2.69 -16.81 -11.56
CA PRO A 192 -2.13 -17.49 -10.39
C PRO A 192 -0.59 -17.47 -10.38
N PHE A 193 0.03 -17.50 -11.57
CA PHE A 193 1.49 -17.46 -11.68
C PHE A 193 2.06 -16.10 -11.28
N VAL A 194 1.47 -15.02 -11.80
CA VAL A 194 1.92 -13.66 -11.51
C VAL A 194 1.61 -13.30 -10.06
N GLU A 195 0.50 -13.80 -9.50
CA GLU A 195 0.21 -13.71 -8.06
C GLU A 195 1.32 -14.34 -7.23
N GLN A 196 1.65 -15.62 -7.46
CA GLN A 196 2.73 -16.29 -6.72
C GLN A 196 4.08 -15.57 -6.89
N PHE A 197 4.36 -15.04 -8.09
CA PHE A 197 5.56 -14.26 -8.37
C PHE A 197 5.67 -13.01 -7.48
N PHE A 198 4.55 -12.32 -7.23
CA PHE A 198 4.53 -11.18 -6.32
C PHE A 198 4.48 -11.57 -4.85
N ILE A 199 3.85 -12.68 -4.48
CA ILE A 199 3.89 -13.23 -3.11
C ILE A 199 5.34 -13.51 -2.71
N ASP A 200 6.04 -14.34 -3.48
CA ASP A 200 7.45 -14.68 -3.23
C ASP A 200 8.34 -13.43 -3.19
N GLY A 201 8.03 -12.46 -4.04
CA GLY A 201 8.79 -11.22 -4.13
C GLY A 201 8.55 -10.22 -3.01
N LEU A 202 7.32 -10.09 -2.52
CA LEU A 202 7.01 -9.26 -1.36
C LEU A 202 7.68 -9.83 -0.12
N ASP A 203 7.59 -11.14 0.08
CA ASP A 203 8.28 -11.83 1.17
C ASP A 203 9.78 -11.58 1.16
N GLU A 204 10.41 -11.77 0.00
CA GLU A 204 11.84 -11.55 -0.17
C GLU A 204 12.23 -10.07 -0.05
N TRP A 205 11.40 -9.15 -0.57
CA TRP A 205 11.62 -7.71 -0.45
C TRP A 205 11.57 -7.25 1.01
N LEU A 206 10.55 -7.68 1.77
CA LEU A 206 10.41 -7.36 3.19
C LEU A 206 11.62 -7.85 4.01
N ARG A 207 12.17 -9.02 3.67
CA ARG A 207 13.40 -9.54 4.32
C ARG A 207 14.66 -8.74 3.96
N ARG A 208 14.69 -8.08 2.80
CA ARG A 208 15.80 -7.21 2.37
C ARG A 208 15.70 -5.79 2.93
N CYS A 209 14.49 -5.35 3.26
CA CYS A 209 14.26 -4.01 3.78
C CYS A 209 14.82 -3.83 5.20
N PRO A 210 15.28 -2.61 5.56
CA PRO A 210 15.59 -2.29 6.94
C PRO A 210 14.38 -2.54 7.85
N ILE A 211 14.60 -3.08 9.05
CA ILE A 211 13.53 -3.40 10.00
C ILE A 211 12.63 -2.18 10.28
N ASP A 212 13.20 -0.98 10.39
CA ASP A 212 12.44 0.26 10.63
C ASP A 212 11.49 0.60 9.46
N GLU A 213 11.87 0.27 8.23
CA GLU A 213 11.00 0.41 7.07
C GLU A 213 9.86 -0.60 7.10
N VAL A 214 10.17 -1.86 7.40
CA VAL A 214 9.15 -2.91 7.53
C VAL A 214 8.17 -2.59 8.67
N LYS A 215 8.65 -2.10 9.81
CA LYS A 215 7.79 -1.64 10.91
C LYS A 215 6.85 -0.52 10.44
N ARG A 216 7.35 0.46 9.67
CA ARG A 216 6.50 1.53 9.11
C ARG A 216 5.42 0.99 8.18
N VAL A 217 5.78 0.05 7.29
CA VAL A 217 4.84 -0.61 6.38
C VAL A 217 3.73 -1.32 7.17
N ILE A 218 4.10 -2.13 8.16
CA ILE A 218 3.13 -2.90 8.97
C ILE A 218 2.22 -1.99 9.81
N LEU A 219 2.76 -0.90 10.37
CA LEU A 219 1.96 0.10 11.06
C LEU A 219 0.97 0.80 10.12
N ALA A 220 1.38 1.07 8.86
CA ALA A 220 0.50 1.65 7.86
C ALA A 220 -0.62 0.69 7.42
N CYS A 221 -0.42 -0.62 7.54
CA CYS A 221 -1.49 -1.61 7.40
C CYS A 221 -2.49 -1.62 8.58
N GLY A 222 -2.29 -0.78 9.61
CA GLY A 222 -3.20 -0.62 10.74
C GLY A 222 -2.92 -1.54 11.94
N VAL A 223 -1.76 -2.22 11.97
CA VAL A 223 -1.35 -3.03 13.12
C VAL A 223 -1.05 -2.11 14.32
N GLN A 224 -1.54 -2.49 15.51
CA GLN A 224 -1.28 -1.72 16.71
C GLN A 224 0.21 -1.77 17.10
N PRO A 225 0.83 -0.64 17.51
CA PRO A 225 2.25 -0.61 17.89
C PRO A 225 2.63 -1.60 18.99
N THR A 226 1.72 -1.85 19.94
CA THR A 226 1.90 -2.82 21.03
C THR A 226 1.98 -4.26 20.54
N VAL A 227 1.14 -4.62 19.57
CA VAL A 227 1.15 -5.95 18.94
C VAL A 227 2.44 -6.15 18.15
N LEU A 228 2.82 -5.15 17.35
CA LEU A 228 4.06 -5.19 16.57
C LEU A 228 5.28 -5.39 17.47
N GLU A 229 5.40 -4.60 18.53
CA GLU A 229 6.54 -4.69 19.45
C GLU A 229 6.56 -6.04 20.20
N ALA A 230 5.41 -6.55 20.61
CA ALA A 230 5.32 -7.88 21.23
C ALA A 230 5.81 -9.00 20.30
N THR A 231 5.44 -8.96 19.02
CA THR A 231 5.86 -9.97 18.02
C THR A 231 7.38 -9.96 17.82
N PHE A 232 7.99 -8.78 17.72
CA PHE A 232 9.44 -8.65 17.61
C PHE A 232 10.17 -9.11 18.90
N ILE A 233 9.65 -8.76 20.08
CA ILE A 233 10.21 -9.22 21.36
C ILE A 233 10.14 -10.75 21.46
N GLN A 234 9.01 -11.34 21.08
CA GLN A 234 8.81 -12.79 21.11
C GLN A 234 9.79 -13.52 20.18
N GLN A 235 10.03 -12.99 18.98
CA GLN A 235 11.02 -13.56 18.07
C GLN A 235 12.45 -13.42 18.60
N GLN A 236 12.79 -12.26 19.19
CA GLN A 236 14.12 -12.02 19.76
C GLN A 236 14.42 -12.92 20.97
N GLN A 237 13.38 -13.40 21.67
CA GLN A 237 13.50 -14.38 22.74
C GLN A 237 13.61 -15.82 22.21
N ALA A 238 13.11 -16.09 21.01
CA ALA A 238 13.10 -17.41 20.38
C ALA A 238 14.34 -17.67 19.49
N ALA A 239 14.97 -16.63 18.96
CA ALA A 239 16.15 -16.71 18.10
C ALA A 239 17.45 -16.46 18.91
N ASP A 240 18.55 -17.11 18.50
CA ASP A 240 19.89 -16.80 18.99
C ASP A 240 20.18 -15.28 18.90
N PRO A 241 21.01 -14.70 19.80
CA PRO A 241 21.15 -13.25 20.01
C PRO A 241 21.72 -12.43 18.83
N GLN A 242 21.77 -12.99 17.62
CA GLN A 242 22.09 -12.31 16.37
C GLN A 242 20.86 -12.02 15.48
N GLY A 243 19.63 -12.36 15.90
CA GLY A 243 18.43 -12.26 15.06
C GLY A 243 17.96 -10.84 14.76
N SER A 244 18.51 -10.20 13.73
CA SER A 244 17.95 -9.02 13.05
C SER A 244 16.95 -9.40 11.93
N ALA A 245 16.39 -10.61 11.97
CA ALA A 245 15.52 -11.12 10.93
C ALA A 245 14.07 -10.73 11.19
N LEU A 246 13.32 -10.43 10.13
CA LEU A 246 11.87 -10.20 10.20
C LEU A 246 11.15 -11.48 10.65
N PRO A 247 10.13 -11.44 11.54
CA PRO A 247 9.30 -12.61 11.81
C PRO A 247 8.52 -13.01 10.56
N ASP A 248 8.54 -14.30 10.20
CA ASP A 248 7.80 -14.82 9.03
C ASP A 248 6.31 -14.48 9.11
N ILE A 249 5.71 -14.55 10.31
CA ILE A 249 4.30 -14.16 10.54
C ILE A 249 3.98 -12.71 10.13
N LEU A 250 4.96 -11.81 10.16
CA LEU A 250 4.77 -10.42 9.74
C LEU A 250 4.93 -10.27 8.22
N ALA A 251 5.77 -11.08 7.58
CA ALA A 251 5.85 -11.14 6.12
C ALA A 251 4.55 -11.71 5.55
N ASP A 252 4.10 -12.85 6.09
CA ASP A 252 2.83 -13.50 5.74
C ASP A 252 1.65 -12.53 5.89
N PHE A 253 1.61 -11.77 6.99
CA PHE A 253 0.58 -10.74 7.19
C PHE A 253 0.54 -9.70 6.05
N VAL A 254 1.71 -9.21 5.61
CA VAL A 254 1.76 -8.23 4.51
C VAL A 254 1.30 -8.87 3.21
N VAL A 255 1.71 -10.11 2.94
CA VAL A 255 1.24 -10.87 1.78
C VAL A 255 -0.28 -11.03 1.82
N ASP A 256 -0.86 -11.40 2.97
CA ASP A 256 -2.31 -11.56 3.13
C ASP A 256 -3.09 -10.24 2.96
N VAL A 257 -2.49 -9.11 3.32
CA VAL A 257 -3.06 -7.79 3.04
C VAL A 257 -3.09 -7.53 1.54
N VAL A 258 -2.01 -7.85 0.81
CA VAL A 258 -1.92 -7.64 -0.64
C VAL A 258 -2.76 -8.63 -1.44
N PHE A 259 -2.71 -9.90 -1.08
CA PHE A 259 -3.35 -11.02 -1.76
C PHE A 259 -4.22 -11.80 -0.77
N PRO A 260 -5.40 -11.27 -0.40
CA PRO A 260 -6.26 -11.90 0.60
C PRO A 260 -6.79 -13.24 0.08
N VAL A 261 -6.55 -14.30 0.85
CA VAL A 261 -7.15 -15.61 0.59
C VAL A 261 -8.66 -15.51 0.85
N PRO A 262 -9.54 -16.02 -0.04
CA PRO A 262 -10.96 -16.12 0.25
C PRO A 262 -11.13 -16.86 1.57
N ALA A 263 -12.04 -16.38 2.42
CA ALA A 263 -12.45 -17.15 3.60
C ALA A 263 -13.05 -18.48 3.11
N GLN A 264 -12.23 -19.52 2.97
CA GLN A 264 -12.73 -20.86 2.75
C GLN A 264 -13.50 -21.23 4.01
N ALA A 265 -14.80 -21.40 3.85
CA ALA A 265 -15.67 -22.29 4.61
C ALA A 265 -15.00 -22.93 5.83
N GLY A 266 -14.81 -22.16 6.90
CA GLY A 266 -14.59 -22.71 8.22
C GLY A 266 -15.83 -23.54 8.53
N GLU A 267 -15.65 -24.86 8.58
CA GLU A 267 -16.62 -25.87 9.00
C GLU A 267 -18.07 -25.53 8.65
N THR A 268 -18.54 -26.07 7.51
CA THR A 268 -19.97 -26.27 7.30
C THR A 268 -20.50 -27.16 8.41
N THR A 269 -20.90 -26.56 9.53
CA THR A 269 -21.97 -27.11 10.34
C THR A 269 -23.16 -27.24 9.40
N ALA A 270 -23.67 -28.47 9.28
CA ALA A 270 -24.51 -28.94 8.19
C ALA A 270 -25.92 -28.28 8.09
N ASN A 271 -26.13 -27.08 8.66
CA ASN A 271 -27.42 -26.40 8.73
C ASN A 271 -27.34 -24.87 8.46
N ALA A 272 -26.41 -24.39 7.65
CA ALA A 272 -26.44 -23.00 7.17
C ALA A 272 -27.08 -22.91 5.77
N PRO A 273 -28.10 -22.06 5.55
CA PRO A 273 -28.78 -21.96 4.26
C PRO A 273 -27.85 -21.41 3.17
N SER A 274 -27.89 -22.08 2.03
CA SER A 274 -27.05 -21.91 0.84
C SER A 274 -27.28 -20.60 0.08
N THR A 275 -27.11 -19.44 0.73
CA THR A 275 -27.22 -18.12 0.08
C THR A 275 -26.23 -17.07 0.59
N ALA A 276 -25.16 -17.45 1.30
CA ALA A 276 -24.06 -16.53 1.59
C ALA A 276 -23.22 -16.35 0.31
N THR A 277 -23.65 -15.43 -0.56
CA THR A 277 -22.86 -14.96 -1.70
C THR A 277 -21.54 -14.38 -1.19
N ALA A 278 -20.46 -14.66 -1.90
CA ALA A 278 -19.10 -14.16 -1.66
C ALA A 278 -18.94 -12.63 -1.88
N ASP A 279 -19.95 -11.84 -1.51
CA ASP A 279 -20.04 -10.38 -1.70
C ASP A 279 -19.54 -9.58 -0.49
N GLY A 280 -19.00 -10.23 0.55
CA GLY A 280 -18.77 -9.60 1.85
C GLY A 280 -17.35 -9.11 2.15
N LEU A 281 -16.31 -9.57 1.42
CA LEU A 281 -14.93 -9.16 1.73
C LEU A 281 -14.59 -7.86 1.01
N GLN A 282 -14.76 -6.77 1.73
CA GLN A 282 -14.48 -5.41 1.29
C GLN A 282 -12.96 -5.27 0.99
N ASP A 283 -12.58 -5.09 -0.28
CA ASP A 283 -11.17 -5.04 -0.73
C ASP A 283 -10.45 -3.78 -0.25
N TRP A 284 -9.82 -3.90 0.92
CA TRP A 284 -9.30 -2.76 1.68
C TRP A 284 -8.22 -1.97 0.94
N ILE A 285 -7.38 -2.63 0.13
CA ILE A 285 -6.34 -1.97 -0.65
C ILE A 285 -6.95 -1.03 -1.68
N ILE A 286 -7.93 -1.53 -2.43
CA ILE A 286 -8.56 -0.76 -3.50
C ILE A 286 -9.35 0.39 -2.91
N LEU A 287 -10.07 0.16 -1.81
CA LEU A 287 -10.86 1.20 -1.16
C LEU A 287 -9.99 2.25 -0.48
N SER A 288 -8.89 1.84 0.16
CA SER A 288 -7.92 2.77 0.73
C SER A 288 -7.31 3.61 -0.39
N PHE A 289 -6.95 2.99 -1.51
CA PHE A 289 -6.41 3.71 -2.66
C PHE A 289 -7.42 4.72 -3.23
N GLU A 290 -8.66 4.30 -3.51
CA GLU A 290 -9.71 5.20 -4.02
C GLU A 290 -9.98 6.35 -3.05
N LYS A 291 -10.06 6.09 -1.73
CA LYS A 291 -10.25 7.15 -0.73
C LYS A 291 -9.06 8.10 -0.63
N ASN A 292 -7.84 7.62 -0.82
CA ASN A 292 -6.63 8.45 -0.80
C ASN A 292 -6.54 9.36 -2.04
N HIS A 293 -7.18 8.97 -3.15
CA HIS A 293 -7.17 9.68 -4.44
C HIS A 293 -8.51 10.33 -4.82
N GLU A 294 -9.52 10.30 -3.96
CA GLU A 294 -10.82 10.95 -4.21
C GLU A 294 -10.64 12.48 -4.30
N VAL A 295 -10.83 13.03 -5.50
CA VAL A 295 -10.86 14.48 -5.74
C VAL A 295 -12.10 15.03 -5.06
N VAL A 296 -11.91 15.80 -3.99
CA VAL A 296 -13.02 16.50 -3.34
C VAL A 296 -13.45 17.65 -4.25
N ASP A 297 -14.48 17.43 -5.07
CA ASP A 297 -15.22 18.49 -5.73
C ASP A 297 -15.98 19.30 -4.67
N VAL A 298 -15.53 20.53 -4.47
CA VAL A 298 -16.26 21.54 -3.70
C VAL A 298 -17.23 22.19 -4.67
N GLU A 299 -18.42 21.61 -4.84
CA GLU A 299 -19.50 22.35 -5.50
C GLU A 299 -19.85 23.58 -4.66
N ASP A 300 -19.87 24.73 -5.34
CA ASP A 300 -20.08 26.07 -4.83
C ASP A 300 -21.45 26.24 -4.14
N GLU A 301 -21.51 26.05 -2.82
CA GLU A 301 -22.55 26.67 -2.00
C GLU A 301 -22.22 28.16 -1.80
N ASN A 302 -22.67 28.99 -2.73
CA ASN A 302 -22.91 30.41 -2.44
C ASN A 302 -24.00 30.99 -3.34
N THR A 303 -24.85 31.83 -2.71
CA THR A 303 -26.00 32.60 -3.24
C THR A 303 -27.34 31.85 -3.22
N SER A 304 -28.42 32.28 -2.55
CA SER A 304 -28.76 33.57 -1.96
C SER A 304 -29.85 33.40 -0.90
N ALA A 305 -29.81 34.26 0.10
CA ALA A 305 -30.94 34.55 0.97
C ALA A 305 -32.04 35.32 0.21
N ASN A 306 -33.29 35.02 0.61
CA ASN A 306 -34.46 35.90 0.65
C ASN A 306 -35.32 36.07 -0.62
N GLY A 307 -36.65 35.95 -0.44
CA GLY A 307 -37.66 36.62 -1.28
C GLY A 307 -38.76 35.72 -1.85
N GLN A 308 -40.01 36.04 -1.50
CA GLN A 308 -41.25 35.35 -1.85
C GLN A 308 -41.67 35.41 -3.34
N SER A 309 -42.65 34.55 -3.63
CA SER A 309 -43.86 34.73 -4.47
C SER A 309 -43.89 34.21 -5.92
N GLU A 310 -44.80 33.25 -6.10
CA GLU A 310 -45.82 33.13 -7.16
C GLU A 310 -45.45 32.77 -8.62
N SER A 311 -45.72 31.50 -8.92
CA SER A 311 -46.66 31.04 -9.96
C SER A 311 -46.26 30.99 -11.45
N SER A 312 -46.74 29.91 -12.07
CA SER A 312 -47.07 29.68 -13.48
C SER A 312 -46.02 29.10 -14.45
N ASN A 313 -46.07 27.75 -14.52
CA ASN A 313 -46.32 26.89 -15.69
C ASN A 313 -45.58 27.02 -17.04
N SER A 314 -45.20 25.81 -17.49
CA SER A 314 -45.03 25.28 -18.87
C SER A 314 -43.77 25.73 -19.63
N SER A 315 -43.02 24.90 -20.35
CA SER A 315 -43.16 23.48 -20.75
C SER A 315 -41.83 23.00 -21.37
N ASP A 316 -41.41 21.78 -20.98
CA ASP A 316 -40.67 20.75 -21.71
C ASP A 316 -39.67 21.10 -22.83
N THR A 317 -38.42 20.62 -22.69
CA THR A 317 -38.01 19.35 -23.36
C THR A 317 -36.66 18.82 -22.87
N ASN A 318 -36.64 17.49 -22.71
CA ASN A 318 -35.66 16.60 -22.11
C ASN A 318 -34.27 16.55 -22.77
N SER A 319 -33.22 16.42 -21.94
CA SER A 319 -32.35 15.22 -21.91
C SER A 319 -31.20 15.38 -20.91
N GLN A 320 -31.33 14.83 -19.69
CA GLN A 320 -30.18 14.57 -18.80
C GLN A 320 -30.39 13.34 -17.91
N GLY A 321 -29.42 12.42 -18.02
CA GLY A 321 -28.63 11.85 -16.91
C GLY A 321 -29.39 11.31 -15.70
N GLU A 322 -29.36 9.98 -15.56
CA GLU A 322 -29.90 9.22 -14.44
C GLU A 322 -29.36 9.71 -13.09
N ARG A 323 -30.13 10.60 -12.45
CA ARG A 323 -30.02 10.90 -11.03
C ARG A 323 -30.56 9.72 -10.22
N LYS A 324 -29.80 9.35 -9.18
CA LYS A 324 -30.20 8.46 -8.08
C LYS A 324 -31.64 8.76 -7.66
N ARG A 325 -32.52 7.75 -7.75
CA ARG A 325 -33.89 7.81 -7.25
C ARG A 325 -33.87 8.10 -5.74
N PRO A 326 -34.46 9.20 -5.26
CA PRO A 326 -34.82 9.33 -3.86
C PRO A 326 -35.97 8.36 -3.58
N ARG A 327 -35.83 7.54 -2.55
CA ARG A 327 -36.92 6.71 -2.05
C ARG A 327 -37.91 7.67 -1.38
N THR A 328 -39.02 7.95 -2.04
CA THR A 328 -40.12 8.76 -1.49
C THR A 328 -40.83 7.97 -0.41
N ASP A 329 -40.71 8.43 0.84
CA ASP A 329 -41.68 8.15 1.89
C ASP A 329 -43.02 8.75 1.47
N ASN A 330 -43.96 7.88 1.09
CA ASN A 330 -45.40 8.14 1.16
C ASN A 330 -46.14 6.80 1.03
N THR A 331 -46.06 6.01 2.09
CA THR A 331 -47.15 5.12 2.49
C THR A 331 -47.16 5.13 4.00
N HIS A 332 -47.93 6.06 4.57
CA HIS A 332 -48.37 5.93 5.96
C HIS A 332 -49.09 4.59 6.10
N PRO A 333 -48.66 3.68 7.00
CA PRO A 333 -49.55 2.64 7.48
C PRO A 333 -50.64 3.33 8.29
N SER A 334 -51.88 3.09 7.89
CA SER A 334 -53.07 3.44 8.65
C SER A 334 -52.90 2.98 10.10
N ALA A 335 -53.20 3.87 11.04
CA ALA A 335 -53.27 3.58 12.45
C ALA A 335 -54.39 2.58 12.72
N ASN A 336 -54.12 1.27 12.58
CA ASN A 336 -54.94 0.16 13.07
C ASN A 336 -54.22 -1.19 12.87
N ASP A 337 -53.01 -1.33 13.41
CA ASP A 337 -52.52 -2.65 13.86
C ASP A 337 -51.66 -2.40 15.10
N ARG A 338 -52.34 -2.41 16.24
CA ARG A 338 -51.71 -2.69 17.53
C ARG A 338 -51.31 -4.16 17.50
N ASP A 339 -50.15 -4.46 18.07
CA ASP A 339 -49.64 -5.79 18.39
C ASP A 339 -48.70 -6.43 17.36
N SER A 340 -47.54 -5.79 17.14
CA SER A 340 -46.28 -6.49 16.81
C SER A 340 -45.07 -5.59 17.11
N LEU A 341 -44.84 -5.31 18.41
CA LEU A 341 -43.57 -4.78 18.89
C LEU A 341 -42.52 -5.91 18.79
N GLY A 342 -41.81 -5.96 17.67
CA GLY A 342 -40.51 -6.61 17.62
C GLY A 342 -39.52 -5.70 18.33
N THR A 343 -39.28 -5.96 19.61
CA THR A 343 -38.23 -5.31 20.39
C THR A 343 -36.90 -5.56 19.68
N TRP A 344 -36.33 -4.53 19.07
CA TRP A 344 -34.97 -4.61 18.54
C TRP A 344 -34.03 -4.57 19.75
N GLU A 345 -33.65 -5.74 20.25
CA GLU A 345 -32.63 -5.87 21.29
C GLU A 345 -31.26 -5.94 20.60
N PRO A 346 -30.29 -5.07 20.96
CA PRO A 346 -28.92 -5.18 20.47
C PRO A 346 -28.33 -6.54 20.86
N THR A 347 -27.64 -7.19 19.94
CA THR A 347 -26.93 -8.45 20.21
C THR A 347 -25.76 -8.21 21.19
N ASP A 348 -25.45 -9.18 22.05
CA ASP A 348 -24.40 -9.05 23.09
C ASP A 348 -23.09 -8.48 22.53
N GLY A 349 -22.74 -7.26 22.95
CA GLY A 349 -21.53 -6.52 22.52
C GLY A 349 -21.76 -5.35 21.56
N GLU A 350 -22.96 -5.18 20.98
CA GLU A 350 -23.31 -4.05 20.13
C GLU A 350 -23.74 -2.83 20.95
N GLU A 351 -22.80 -1.93 21.22
CA GLU A 351 -23.10 -0.70 21.93
C GLU A 351 -23.72 0.36 21.01
N VAL A 352 -24.99 0.68 21.28
CA VAL A 352 -25.75 1.71 20.56
C VAL A 352 -25.25 3.10 20.95
N LEU A 353 -25.06 3.99 19.98
CA LEU A 353 -24.76 5.42 20.23
C LEU A 353 -25.94 6.07 20.96
N THR A 354 -25.70 6.47 22.20
CA THR A 354 -26.65 7.16 23.07
C THR A 354 -26.05 8.48 23.54
N ALA A 355 -26.90 9.38 24.03
CA ALA A 355 -26.45 10.66 24.59
C ALA A 355 -25.48 10.48 25.78
N GLY A 356 -25.50 9.32 26.46
CA GLY A 356 -24.62 9.02 27.59
C GLY A 356 -23.23 8.47 27.22
N ASN A 357 -23.05 7.91 26.02
CA ASN A 357 -21.76 7.37 25.58
C ASN A 357 -21.08 8.19 24.48
N ILE A 358 -21.77 9.20 23.94
CA ILE A 358 -21.25 10.02 22.84
C ILE A 358 -19.92 10.71 23.18
N ASP A 359 -19.77 11.20 24.42
CA ASP A 359 -18.56 11.87 24.86
C ASP A 359 -17.35 10.92 24.90
N ARG A 360 -17.57 9.65 25.27
CA ARG A 360 -16.54 8.61 25.20
C ARG A 360 -16.18 8.31 23.75
N TYR A 361 -17.18 8.16 22.87
CA TYR A 361 -16.94 7.90 21.46
C TYR A 361 -16.24 9.06 20.75
N LEU A 362 -16.47 10.32 21.15
CA LEU A 362 -15.76 11.48 20.60
C LEU A 362 -14.24 11.41 20.87
N LEU A 363 -13.84 10.81 21.98
CA LEU A 363 -12.44 10.66 22.40
C LEU A 363 -11.79 9.39 21.86
N GLU A 364 -12.53 8.26 21.83
CA GLU A 364 -11.96 6.95 21.50
C GLU A 364 -12.18 6.54 20.05
N CYS A 365 -13.37 6.79 19.49
CA CYS A 365 -13.80 6.30 18.18
C CYS A 365 -14.71 7.30 17.43
N PRO A 366 -14.28 8.55 17.17
CA PRO A 366 -15.12 9.58 16.54
C PRO A 366 -15.62 9.19 15.14
N GLN A 367 -14.93 8.27 14.46
CA GLN A 367 -15.33 7.70 13.16
C GLN A 367 -16.63 6.89 13.20
N ARG A 368 -17.06 6.42 14.38
CA ARG A 368 -18.32 5.68 14.56
C ARG A 368 -19.52 6.63 14.71
N ILE A 369 -19.28 7.91 14.98
CA ILE A 369 -20.34 8.91 15.17
C ILE A 369 -20.76 9.45 13.80
N PRO A 370 -22.07 9.49 13.48
CA PRO A 370 -22.57 10.20 12.30
C PRO A 370 -22.02 11.62 12.20
N LYS A 371 -21.62 12.05 11.00
CA LYS A 371 -20.88 13.30 10.79
C LYS A 371 -21.67 14.53 11.25
N GLU A 372 -22.98 14.48 11.14
CA GLU A 372 -23.90 15.53 11.58
C GLU A 372 -23.78 15.75 13.10
N ILE A 373 -23.77 14.65 13.86
CA ILE A 373 -23.67 14.67 15.32
C ILE A 373 -22.25 15.04 15.75
N LEU A 374 -21.23 14.51 15.06
CA LEU A 374 -19.83 14.87 15.30
C LEU A 374 -19.59 16.38 15.10
N ARG A 375 -20.19 16.98 14.07
CA ARG A 375 -20.11 18.43 13.80
C ARG A 375 -20.80 19.27 14.87
N GLU A 376 -21.91 18.80 15.42
CA GLU A 376 -22.64 19.49 16.48
C GLU A 376 -21.89 19.44 17.81
N LYS A 377 -21.20 18.32 18.10
CA LYS A 377 -20.57 18.07 19.40
C LYS A 377 -19.07 18.39 19.46
N ARG A 378 -18.38 18.52 18.32
CA ARG A 378 -16.94 18.83 18.30
C ARG A 378 -16.65 20.22 18.84
N LYS A 379 -15.44 20.41 19.36
CA LYS A 379 -14.94 21.73 19.73
C LYS A 379 -14.72 22.60 18.49
N PRO A 380 -15.10 23.89 18.52
CA PRO A 380 -14.81 24.81 17.43
C PRO A 380 -13.31 25.10 17.31
N ILE A 381 -12.85 25.47 16.11
CA ILE A 381 -11.43 25.81 15.85
C ILE A 381 -10.94 27.02 16.67
N SER A 382 -11.88 27.89 17.09
CA SER A 382 -11.65 29.03 17.96
C SER A 382 -11.44 28.64 19.43
N ASP A 383 -11.76 27.39 19.82
CA ASP A 383 -11.57 26.90 21.18
C ASP A 383 -10.07 26.82 21.53
N ALA A 384 -9.71 27.35 22.70
CA ALA A 384 -8.33 27.35 23.19
C ALA A 384 -7.85 25.98 23.66
N SER A 385 -8.78 25.07 23.98
CA SER A 385 -8.53 23.71 24.48
C SER A 385 -8.57 22.64 23.39
N ILE A 386 -8.68 23.03 22.12
CA ILE A 386 -8.70 22.09 21.01
C ILE A 386 -7.34 21.38 20.87
N THR A 387 -7.38 20.07 20.78
CA THR A 387 -6.22 19.19 20.73
C THR A 387 -5.87 18.80 19.30
N GLU A 388 -4.64 18.32 19.10
CA GLU A 388 -4.22 17.74 17.84
C GLU A 388 -5.10 16.55 17.43
N PHE A 389 -5.51 15.74 18.40
CA PHE A 389 -6.41 14.61 18.18
C PHE A 389 -7.76 15.06 17.59
N GLU A 390 -8.39 16.07 18.20
CA GLU A 390 -9.68 16.61 17.75
C GLU A 390 -9.55 17.25 16.35
N LEU A 391 -8.48 17.99 16.07
CA LEU A 391 -8.23 18.54 14.74
C LEU A 391 -8.01 17.45 13.67
N ASN A 392 -7.37 16.34 14.04
CA ASN A 392 -7.11 15.24 13.11
C ASN A 392 -8.34 14.35 12.87
N HIS A 393 -9.23 14.19 13.85
CA HIS A 393 -10.31 13.20 13.77
C HIS A 393 -11.72 13.82 13.72
N HIS A 394 -11.94 15.02 14.26
CA HIS A 394 -13.25 15.69 14.24
C HIS A 394 -13.43 16.62 13.05
N TYR A 395 -12.33 17.00 12.39
CA TYR A 395 -12.35 17.86 11.21
C TYR A 395 -11.86 17.10 9.97
N THR A 396 -12.54 17.30 8.85
CA THR A 396 -12.06 16.85 7.55
C THR A 396 -10.96 17.79 7.04
N ALA A 397 -10.14 17.30 6.10
CA ALA A 397 -9.14 18.16 5.45
C ALA A 397 -9.79 19.35 4.72
N THR A 398 -11.00 19.15 4.19
CA THR A 398 -11.77 20.16 3.46
C THR A 398 -12.30 21.25 4.39
N GLU A 399 -12.79 20.88 5.57
CA GLU A 399 -13.22 21.82 6.60
C GLU A 399 -12.04 22.66 7.09
N LEU A 400 -10.89 22.04 7.37
CA LEU A 400 -9.69 22.79 7.77
C LEU A 400 -9.16 23.70 6.65
N LYS A 401 -9.21 23.26 5.39
CA LYS A 401 -8.85 24.10 4.25
C LYS A 401 -9.78 25.31 4.14
N LYS A 402 -11.10 25.11 4.21
CA LYS A 402 -12.09 26.19 4.17
C LYS A 402 -11.88 27.19 5.32
N LEU A 403 -11.68 26.68 6.54
CA LEU A 403 -11.50 27.51 7.74
C LEU A 403 -10.14 28.25 7.79
N VAL A 404 -9.04 27.58 7.42
CA VAL A 404 -7.69 28.15 7.56
C VAL A 404 -7.23 28.86 6.31
N LYS A 405 -7.39 28.26 5.13
CA LYS A 405 -6.89 28.85 3.88
C LYS A 405 -7.85 29.89 3.31
N GLU A 406 -9.12 29.52 3.20
CA GLU A 406 -10.10 30.31 2.46
C GLU A 406 -10.70 31.42 3.33
N SER A 407 -11.01 31.17 4.61
CA SER A 407 -11.36 32.25 5.53
C SER A 407 -10.13 32.95 6.12
N LEU A 408 -9.33 32.28 6.96
CA LEU A 408 -8.26 32.98 7.69
C LEU A 408 -7.15 33.52 6.78
N GLY A 409 -6.80 32.82 5.70
CA GLY A 409 -5.81 33.28 4.72
C GLY A 409 -6.26 34.46 3.85
N ALA A 410 -7.56 34.75 3.80
CA ALA A 410 -8.13 35.90 3.08
C ALA A 410 -8.48 37.09 4.00
N MET A 411 -8.42 36.90 5.32
CA MET A 411 -8.71 37.93 6.32
C MET A 411 -7.52 38.85 6.59
N THR A 412 -7.78 40.01 7.18
CA THR A 412 -6.74 40.84 7.81
C THR A 412 -6.31 40.26 9.15
N ALA A 413 -5.10 40.59 9.64
CA ALA A 413 -4.60 40.09 10.93
C ALA A 413 -5.54 40.39 12.12
N SER A 414 -6.23 41.54 12.11
CA SER A 414 -7.23 41.88 13.13
C SER A 414 -8.46 40.98 13.06
N GLN A 415 -9.00 40.76 11.87
CA GLN A 415 -10.15 39.85 11.66
C GLN A 415 -9.80 38.39 12.00
N ALA A 416 -8.60 37.95 11.65
CA ALA A 416 -8.11 36.62 11.98
C ALA A 416 -7.92 36.43 13.50
N THR A 417 -7.49 37.49 14.19
CA THR A 417 -7.35 37.52 15.66
C THR A 417 -8.73 37.39 16.33
N ASP A 418 -9.73 38.12 15.84
CA ASP A 418 -11.11 38.05 16.35
C ASP A 418 -11.72 36.67 16.11
N PHE A 419 -11.51 36.10 14.92
CA PHE A 419 -12.04 34.77 14.55
C PHE A 419 -11.41 33.65 15.39
N MET A 420 -10.09 33.66 15.56
CA MET A 420 -9.37 32.64 16.33
C MET A 420 -9.40 32.89 17.83
N GLN A 421 -9.80 34.08 18.27
CA GLN A 421 -9.71 34.51 19.68
C GLN A 421 -8.28 34.39 20.23
N CYS A 422 -7.27 34.59 19.37
CA CYS A 422 -5.85 34.60 19.75
C CYS A 422 -5.07 35.54 18.83
N PRO A 423 -3.94 36.12 19.29
CA PRO A 423 -3.18 37.06 18.47
C PRO A 423 -2.62 36.37 17.21
N VAL A 424 -3.06 36.83 16.03
CA VAL A 424 -2.59 36.38 14.72
C VAL A 424 -1.89 37.53 14.00
N THR A 425 -0.67 37.29 13.50
CA THR A 425 0.12 38.27 12.74
C THR A 425 -0.14 38.18 11.23
N ASP A 426 0.13 39.26 10.48
CA ASP A 426 0.03 39.26 9.01
C ASP A 426 0.94 38.23 8.33
N SER A 427 2.03 37.82 9.00
CA SER A 427 2.90 36.76 8.50
C SER A 427 2.22 35.38 8.57
N GLN A 428 1.46 35.13 9.64
CA GLN A 428 0.75 33.88 9.87
C GLN A 428 -0.48 33.76 8.98
N VAL A 429 -1.20 34.86 8.72
CA VAL A 429 -2.27 34.93 7.72
C VAL A 429 -1.74 34.57 6.32
N ARG A 430 -0.63 35.18 5.90
CA ARG A 430 0.01 34.87 4.61
C ARG A 430 0.52 33.42 4.54
N GLN A 431 0.97 32.88 5.67
CA GLN A 431 1.35 31.47 5.76
C GLN A 431 0.13 30.57 5.58
N ALA A 432 -1.00 30.87 6.24
CA ALA A 432 -2.26 30.13 6.12
C ALA A 432 -2.76 30.03 4.67
N ALA A 433 -2.67 31.13 3.91
CA ALA A 433 -3.05 31.18 2.50
C ALA A 433 -2.20 30.25 1.59
N ARG A 434 -1.00 29.87 2.02
CA ARG A 434 -0.07 29.01 1.25
C ARG A 434 -0.16 27.53 1.60
N LEU A 435 -0.84 27.16 2.69
CA LEU A 435 -0.95 25.77 3.12
C LEU A 435 -1.83 24.98 2.15
N THR A 436 -1.54 23.70 2.01
CA THR A 436 -2.25 22.79 1.09
C THR A 436 -2.65 21.47 1.71
N ARG A 437 -1.92 21.00 2.74
CA ARG A 437 -2.15 19.68 3.36
C ARG A 437 -2.82 19.78 4.72
N LYS A 438 -3.63 18.77 5.09
CA LYS A 438 -4.30 18.67 6.40
C LYS A 438 -3.32 18.86 7.57
N ALA A 439 -2.23 18.12 7.59
CA ALA A 439 -1.21 18.19 8.64
C ALA A 439 -0.62 19.61 8.79
N GLN A 440 -0.48 20.36 7.69
CA GLN A 440 0.00 21.74 7.72
C GLN A 440 -1.03 22.68 8.37
N PHE A 441 -2.32 22.50 8.08
CA PHE A 441 -3.39 23.27 8.75
C PHE A 441 -3.42 22.98 10.26
N VAL A 442 -3.35 21.72 10.65
CA VAL A 442 -3.32 21.31 12.07
C VAL A 442 -2.11 21.91 12.78
N ALA A 443 -0.90 21.75 12.20
CA ALA A 443 0.33 22.30 12.77
C ALA A 443 0.28 23.83 12.89
N TRP A 444 -0.30 24.51 11.90
CA TRP A 444 -0.46 25.96 11.93
C TRP A 444 -1.41 26.42 13.05
N ILE A 445 -2.57 25.78 13.20
CA ILE A 445 -3.53 26.07 14.28
C ILE A 445 -2.88 25.87 15.65
N LEU A 446 -2.19 24.73 15.86
CA LEU A 446 -1.51 24.44 17.11
C LEU A 446 -0.35 25.41 17.37
N SER A 447 0.38 25.84 16.34
CA SER A 447 1.44 26.83 16.45
C SER A 447 0.91 28.20 16.87
N LEU A 448 -0.23 28.63 16.33
CA LEU A 448 -0.89 29.87 16.77
C LEU A 448 -1.24 29.82 18.26
N ARG A 449 -1.76 28.68 18.72
CA ARG A 449 -2.15 28.49 20.13
C ARG A 449 -0.95 28.45 21.05
N LYS A 450 0.13 27.75 20.68
CA LYS A 450 1.39 27.74 21.44
C LYS A 450 1.97 29.15 21.58
N ALA A 451 1.96 29.94 20.50
CA ALA A 451 2.42 31.33 20.53
C ALA A 451 1.53 32.21 21.43
N ALA A 452 0.21 32.02 21.41
CA ALA A 452 -0.73 32.75 22.27
C ALA A 452 -0.56 32.43 23.76
N VAL A 453 -0.26 31.17 24.11
CA VAL A 453 0.03 30.76 25.49
C VAL A 453 1.33 31.39 26.01
N GLN A 454 2.34 31.55 25.15
CA GLN A 454 3.61 32.21 25.51
C GLN A 454 3.51 33.74 25.65
N GLN A 455 2.49 34.37 25.05
CA GLN A 455 2.26 35.81 25.10
C GLN A 455 1.31 36.26 26.21
N ARG A 456 0.69 35.34 26.98
CA ARG A 456 0.00 35.72 28.22
C ARG A 456 1.05 36.15 29.25
N PRO A 457 0.97 37.38 29.81
CA PRO A 457 1.81 37.74 30.93
C PRO A 457 1.56 36.73 32.06
N ARG A 458 2.63 36.25 32.68
CA ARG A 458 2.55 35.54 33.96
C ARG A 458 2.02 36.54 34.98
N GLU A 459 0.71 36.50 35.23
CA GLU A 459 0.13 37.02 36.47
C GLU A 459 0.43 36.07 37.63
#